data_AF-A0A1I7CHV1-F1
#
_entry.id   AF-A0A1I7CHV1-F1
#
_cell.length_a   1.000
_cell.length_b   1.000
_cell.length_c   1.000
_cell.angle_alpha   90.00
_cell.angle_beta   90.00
_cell.angle_gamma   90.00
#
_symmetry.space_group_name_H-M   'P 1'
#
loop_
_entity.id
_entity.type
_entity.pdbx_description
1 polymer ?
#
loop_
_entity_poly.entity_id
_entity_poly.type
_entity_poly.pdbx_seq_one_letter_code
_entity_poly.pdbx_strand_id
1 'polypeptide(L)' 'MNGEIEAEIVGELIAVRERAYAPYSHHPVGALVIGESGTRYAGANVEVAH' A
#
# COMPACT_ATOMS: atom_id res chain seq x y z
N MET A 1 13.74 -3.41 -15.90
CA MET A 1 12.73 -2.56 -15.26
C MET A 1 13.44 -1.39 -14.59
N ASN A 2 13.95 -0.43 -15.39
CA ASN A 2 14.51 0.81 -14.86
C ASN A 2 13.44 1.90 -14.91
N GLY A 3 12.30 1.65 -14.27
CA GLY A 3 11.17 2.57 -14.25
C GLY A 3 11.18 3.34 -12.95
N GLU A 4 11.37 4.65 -13.02
CA GLU A 4 10.94 5.53 -11.94
C GLU A 4 9.48 5.20 -11.62
N ILE A 5 9.15 5.10 -10.34
CA ILE A 5 7.76 4.92 -9.91
C ILE A 5 7.05 6.25 -10.15
N GLU A 6 5.97 6.21 -10.92
CA GLU A 6 5.15 7.39 -11.19
C GLU A 6 4.70 8.05 -9.88
N ALA A 7 4.78 9.37 -9.80
CA ALA A 7 4.41 10.12 -8.60
C ALA A 7 2.94 9.86 -8.18
N GLU A 8 2.07 9.57 -9.14
CA GLU A 8 0.69 9.17 -8.88
C GLU A 8 0.62 7.87 -8.07
N ILE A 9 1.41 6.85 -8.42
CA ILE A 9 1.48 5.57 -7.70
C ILE A 9 1.97 5.80 -6.27
N VAL A 10 2.95 6.68 -6.08
CA VAL A 10 3.43 7.05 -4.74
C VAL A 10 2.33 7.74 -3.93
N GLY A 11 1.58 8.65 -4.54
CA GLY A 11 0.44 9.32 -3.90
C GLY A 11 -0.65 8.33 -3.50
N GLU A 12 -0.97 7.36 -4.36
CA GLU A 12 -1.93 6.30 -4.07
C GLU A 12 -1.47 5.42 -2.90
N LEU A 13 -0.20 5.00 -2.89
CA LEU A 13 0.39 4.23 -1.79
C LEU A 13 0.35 4.98 -0.45
N ILE A 14 0.61 6.29 -0.46
CA ILE A 14 0.49 7.14 0.73
C ILE A 14 -0.95 7.15 1.24
N ALA A 15 -1.94 7.33 0.36
CA ALA A 15 -3.35 7.31 0.74
C ALA A 15 -3.82 5.94 1.26
N VAL A 16 -3.32 4.85 0.67
CA VAL A 16 -3.62 3.48 1.09
C VAL A 16 -3.03 3.16 2.45
N ARG A 17 -1.81 3.64 2.73
CA ARG A 17 -1.14 3.47 4.05
C ARG A 17 -1.99 3.99 5.21
N GLU A 18 -2.75 5.05 5.01
CA GLU A 18 -3.65 5.62 6.04
C GLU A 18 -4.80 4.67 6.43
N ARG A 19 -5.03 3.59 5.68
CA ARG A 19 -6.03 2.54 5.99
C ARG A 19 -5.48 1.45 6.91
N ALA A 20 -4.20 1.48 7.23
CA ALA A 20 -3.56 0.46 8.06
C ALA A 20 -4.19 0.39 9.45
N TYR A 21 -4.47 -0.83 9.91
CA TYR A 21 -4.78 -1.11 11.31
C TYR A 21 -3.53 -1.67 11.97
N ALA A 22 -2.72 -0.80 12.57
CA ALA A 22 -1.43 -1.16 13.16
C ALA A 22 -1.25 -0.64 14.60
N PRO A 23 -2.15 -0.99 15.55
CA PRO A 23 -2.10 -0.45 16.91
C PRO A 23 -0.96 -1.02 17.77
N TYR A 24 -0.32 -2.13 17.38
CA TYR A 24 0.72 -2.78 18.20
C TYR A 24 2.12 -2.32 17.80
N SER A 25 2.41 -2.26 16.50
CA SER A 25 3.73 -1.81 16.02
C SER A 25 3.83 -0.30 15.80
N HIS A 26 2.70 0.38 15.62
CA HIS A 26 2.64 1.76 15.12
C HIS A 26 3.38 1.96 13.77
N HIS A 27 3.44 0.90 12.95
CA HIS A 27 4.13 0.92 11.66
C HIS A 27 3.13 0.71 10.50
N PRO A 28 2.49 1.78 9.99
CA PRO A 28 1.50 1.66 8.94
C PRO A 28 2.15 1.42 7.57
N VAL A 29 1.63 0.46 6.82
CA VAL A 29 2.13 0.04 5.51
C VAL A 29 0.98 0.00 4.50
N GLY A 30 1.20 0.61 3.34
CA GLY A 30 0.34 0.49 2.16
C GLY A 30 1.06 -0.26 1.04
N ALA A 31 0.31 -1.02 0.25
CA ALA A 31 0.80 -1.77 -0.89
C ALA A 31 -0.17 -1.63 -2.08
N LEU A 32 0.40 -1.68 -3.28
CA LEU A 32 -0.33 -1.62 -4.55
C LEU A 32 0.26 -2.69 -5.47
N VAL A 33 -0.62 -3.47 -6.11
CA VAL A 33 -0.27 -4.45 -7.13
C VAL A 33 -0.97 -4.06 -8.42
N ILE A 34 -0.24 -4.00 -9.52
CA ILE A 34 -0.78 -3.77 -10.86
C ILE A 34 -0.82 -5.13 -11.56
N GLY A 35 -2.02 -5.63 -11.84
CA GLY A 35 -2.21 -6.86 -12.62
C GLY A 35 -1.86 -6.65 -14.09
N GLU A 36 -1.72 -7.75 -14.83
CA GLU A 36 -1.41 -7.70 -16.28
C GLU A 36 -2.42 -6.88 -17.09
N SER A 37 -3.69 -6.87 -16.67
CA SER A 37 -4.75 -6.05 -17.27
C SER A 37 -4.62 -4.55 -17.00
N GLY A 38 -3.61 -4.11 -16.23
CA GLY A 38 -3.49 -2.75 -15.70
C GLY A 38 -4.37 -2.47 -14.49
N THR A 39 -5.16 -3.45 -14.03
CA THR A 39 -6.01 -3.28 -12.85
C THR A 39 -5.14 -3.11 -11.60
N ARG A 40 -5.40 -2.06 -10.82
CA ARG A 40 -4.71 -1.77 -9.57
C ARG A 40 -5.47 -2.40 -8.39
N TYR A 41 -4.74 -3.11 -7.53
CA TYR A 41 -5.23 -3.71 -6.29
C TYR A 41 -4.45 -3.13 -5.13
N ALA A 42 -5.14 -2.49 -4.19
CA ALA A 42 -4.52 -1.84 -3.04
C ALA A 42 -4.82 -2.59 -1.74
N GLY A 43 -3.87 -2.57 -0.81
CA GLY A 43 -4.02 -3.15 0.52
C GLY A 43 -3.17 -2.44 1.56
N ALA A 44 -3.56 -2.57 2.83
CA ALA A 44 -2.79 -2.08 3.96
C ALA A 44 -2.65 -3.19 5.01
N ASN A 45 -1.64 -3.11 5.87
CA ASN A 45 -1.47 -4.09 6.93
C ASN A 45 -2.60 -4.00 7.97
N VAL A 46 -2.98 -5.17 8.50
CA VAL A 46 -3.95 -5.32 9.58
C VAL A 46 -3.34 -6.24 10.62
N GLU A 47 -3.11 -5.71 11.81
CA GLU A 47 -2.54 -6.47 12.92
C GLU A 47 -3.63 -7.12 13.79
N VAL A 48 -3.24 -8.19 14.48
CA VAL A 48 -4.12 -8.95 15.38
C VAL A 48 -3.41 -9.17 16.71
N ALA A 49 -4.17 -9.21 17.80
CA ALA A 49 -3.64 -9.60 19.11
C ALA A 49 -3.22 -11.07 19.07
N HIS A 50 -2.15 -11.40 19.80
CA HIS A 50 -1.72 -12.77 20.04
C HIS A 50 -2.32 -13.29 21.35
#